data_AF-X1IA02-F1
#
_entry.id   AF-X1IA02-F1
#
_cell.length_a   1.000
_cell.length_b   1.000
_cell.length_c   1.000
_cell.angle_alpha   90.00
_cell.angle_beta   90.00
_cell.angle_gamma   90.00
#
_symmetry.space_group_name_H-M   'P 1'
#
loop_
_entity.id
_entity.type
_entity.pdbx_description
1 polymer ?
#
loop_
_entity_poly.entity_id
_entity_poly.type
_entity_poly.pdbx_seq_one_letter_code
_entity_poly.pdbx_strand_id
1 'polypeptide(L)'
;MIISFASGKGGTGKTTVAINFALSLSQKSNHPAIQFLDCDVEEPNAAIFLKPKFTETVSVGIPVPVVDFKKCTYCGKCAEICAYNAIAVVNPVGYTQTKRNTTNIETSPTSTNQVKRNVLIFSELCHGCGGCTLLCPENAISETNREIGIMQIGKAGTIEFIHGKLN
;
A
#
# COMPACT_ATOMS: atom_id res chain seq x y z
N MET A 1 15.63 26.57 2.28
CA MET A 1 16.62 25.68 2.94
C MET A 1 15.87 24.46 3.43
N ILE A 2 16.43 23.26 3.28
CA ILE A 2 15.84 22.00 3.77
C ILE A 2 16.79 21.42 4.81
N ILE A 3 16.27 21.07 5.99
CA ILE A 3 17.02 20.45 7.08
C ILE A 3 16.33 19.14 7.45
N SER A 4 17.06 18.04 7.37
CA SER A 4 16.54 16.71 7.68
C SER A 4 17.11 16.19 8.99
N PHE A 5 16.24 15.83 9.93
CA PHE A 5 16.61 15.18 11.18
C PHE A 5 16.48 13.67 11.04
N ALA A 6 17.58 12.98 10.73
CA ALA A 6 17.63 11.53 10.58
C ALA A 6 18.43 10.86 11.70
N SER A 7 18.07 9.63 12.05
CA SER A 7 18.75 8.80 13.07
C SER A 7 18.31 7.34 12.93
N GLY A 8 18.97 6.44 13.67
CA GLY A 8 18.58 5.03 13.74
C GLY A 8 17.24 4.79 14.45
N LYS A 9 16.90 3.51 14.58
CA LYS A 9 15.70 3.02 15.30
C LYS A 9 15.83 3.25 16.81
N GLY A 10 14.70 3.33 17.51
CA GLY A 10 14.64 3.57 18.96
C GLY A 10 14.57 5.05 19.34
N GLY A 11 14.33 5.32 20.63
CA GLY A 11 14.09 6.65 21.22
C GLY A 11 15.29 7.59 21.20
N THR A 12 15.86 7.85 20.02
CA THR A 12 17.04 8.70 19.80
C THR A 12 16.73 10.20 19.85
N GLY A 13 15.50 10.59 20.17
CA GLY A 13 15.10 11.98 20.34
C GLY A 13 14.98 12.80 19.06
N LYS A 14 14.93 12.17 17.87
CA LYS A 14 14.78 12.86 16.57
C LYS A 14 13.65 13.89 16.59
N THR A 15 12.45 13.44 16.93
CA THR A 15 11.25 14.27 16.96
C THR A 15 11.40 15.41 17.97
N THR A 16 11.93 15.11 19.16
CA THR A 16 12.19 16.12 20.19
C THR A 16 13.15 17.21 19.71
N VAL A 17 14.27 16.83 19.09
CA VAL A 17 15.25 17.78 18.56
C VAL A 17 14.65 18.60 17.41
N ALA A 18 13.96 17.96 16.47
CA ALA A 18 13.33 18.62 15.34
C ALA A 18 12.29 19.67 15.80
N ILE A 19 11.41 19.31 16.74
CA ILE A 19 10.37 20.21 17.27
C ILE A 19 10.99 21.41 17.98
N ASN A 20 11.95 21.16 18.89
CA ASN A 20 12.60 22.25 19.62
C ASN A 20 13.38 23.18 18.70
N PHE A 21 14.02 22.63 17.66
CA PHE A 21 14.70 23.42 16.65
C PHE A 21 13.72 24.33 15.89
N ALA A 22 12.59 23.79 15.44
CA ALA A 22 11.55 24.56 14.76
C ALA A 22 10.96 25.67 15.66
N LEU A 23 10.64 25.35 16.92
CA LEU A 23 10.13 26.32 17.90
C LEU A 23 11.16 27.42 18.23
N SER A 24 12.44 27.07 18.35
CA SER A 24 13.51 28.04 18.61
C SER A 24 13.66 29.04 17.45
N LEU A 25 13.51 28.56 16.21
CA LEU A 25 13.53 29.43 15.04
C LEU A 25 12.27 30.28 14.93
N SER A 26 11.10 29.74 15.26
CA SER A 26 9.81 30.45 15.15
C SER A 26 9.68 31.62 16.14
N GLN A 27 10.53 31.71 17.16
CA GLN A 27 10.51 32.79 18.15
C GLN A 27 11.33 34.02 17.74
N LYS A 28 12.14 33.94 16.67
CA LYS A 28 12.99 35.07 16.23
C LYS A 28 12.19 36.06 15.38
N SER A 29 12.32 37.35 15.68
CA SER A 29 11.57 38.45 15.04
C SER A 29 11.77 38.62 13.53
N ASN A 30 12.77 37.96 12.94
CA ASN A 30 13.09 38.03 11.51
C ASN A 30 13.27 36.63 10.89
N HIS A 31 12.49 35.65 11.34
CA HIS A 31 12.62 34.28 10.87
C HIS A 31 11.98 34.06 9.48
N PRO A 32 12.52 33.16 8.64
CA PRO A 32 11.84 32.70 7.43
C PRO A 32 10.58 31.89 7.77
N ALA A 33 9.63 31.76 6.84
CA ALA A 33 8.50 30.86 7.00
C ALA A 33 9.00 29.42 7.28
N ILE A 34 8.47 28.78 8.34
CA ILE A 34 8.89 27.44 8.76
C ILE A 34 7.82 26.45 8.34
N GLN A 35 8.22 25.44 7.58
CA GLN A 35 7.42 24.26 7.29
C GLN A 35 8.05 23.07 8.01
N PHE A 36 7.25 22.39 8.83
CA PHE A 36 7.61 21.20 9.58
C PHE A 36 6.91 20.00 8.97
N LEU A 37 7.69 19.04 8.47
CA LEU A 37 7.22 17.81 7.87
C LEU A 37 7.52 16.65 8.84
N ASP A 38 6.49 16.02 9.40
CA ASP A 38 6.65 14.80 10.19
C ASP A 38 6.63 13.59 9.26
N CYS A 39 7.83 13.12 8.92
CA CYS A 39 8.05 12.01 7.99
C CYS A 39 8.32 10.67 8.69
N ASP A 40 7.97 10.54 9.97
CA ASP A 40 8.01 9.23 10.62
C ASP A 40 6.93 8.33 9.99
N VAL A 41 7.36 7.16 9.50
CA VAL A 41 6.48 6.20 8.81
C VAL A 41 5.58 5.47 9.79
N GLU A 42 6.07 5.19 11.01
CA GLU A 42 5.39 4.34 11.97
C GLU A 42 4.58 5.18 12.97
N GLU A 43 5.14 6.28 13.46
CA GLU A 43 4.54 7.05 14.55
C GLU A 43 4.78 8.57 14.43
N PRO A 44 4.16 9.26 13.46
CA PRO A 44 4.23 10.71 13.35
C PRO A 44 3.51 11.37 14.53
N ASN A 45 4.26 11.81 15.53
CA ASN A 45 3.74 12.28 16.82
C ASN A 45 4.05 13.75 17.12
N ALA A 46 4.67 14.49 16.19
CA ALA A 46 5.03 15.89 16.44
C ALA A 46 3.82 16.80 16.66
N ALA A 47 2.65 16.43 16.11
CA ALA A 47 1.38 17.13 16.34
C ALA A 47 0.99 17.20 17.83
N ILE A 48 1.38 16.23 18.65
CA ILE A 48 1.11 16.21 20.11
C ILE A 48 1.73 17.44 20.79
N PHE A 49 2.92 17.84 20.35
CA PHE A 49 3.68 18.94 20.93
C PHE A 49 3.38 20.28 20.25
N LEU A 50 3.32 20.30 18.91
CA LEU A 50 3.09 21.53 18.14
C LEU A 50 1.63 21.99 18.21
N LYS A 51 0.67 21.08 18.45
CA LYS A 51 -0.77 21.35 18.54
C LYS A 51 -1.28 22.22 17.38
N PRO A 52 -1.03 21.83 16.13
CA PRO A 52 -1.46 22.60 14.98
C PRO A 52 -2.99 22.61 14.86
N LYS A 53 -3.54 23.72 14.35
CA LYS A 53 -4.92 23.75 13.86
C LYS A 53 -4.91 23.31 12.41
N PHE A 54 -5.48 22.13 12.13
CA PHE A 54 -5.57 21.60 10.76
C PHE A 54 -6.60 22.38 9.95
N THR A 55 -6.22 22.76 8.72
CA THR A 55 -7.05 23.51 7.78
C THR A 55 -7.35 22.72 6.52
N GLU A 56 -6.53 21.73 6.20
CA GLU A 56 -6.65 20.93 4.99
C GLU A 56 -6.37 19.45 5.30
N THR A 57 -7.05 18.57 4.57
CA THR A 57 -6.85 17.12 4.62
C THR A 57 -6.95 16.59 3.21
N VAL A 58 -5.92 15.85 2.79
CA VAL A 58 -5.78 15.30 1.44
C VAL A 58 -5.75 13.78 1.54
N SER A 59 -6.60 13.10 0.77
CA SER A 59 -6.57 11.64 0.65
C SER A 59 -5.30 11.20 -0.09
N VAL A 60 -4.61 10.19 0.43
CA VAL A 60 -3.41 9.61 -0.17
C VAL A 60 -3.68 8.14 -0.45
N GLY A 61 -3.40 7.71 -1.68
CA GLY A 61 -3.62 6.34 -2.11
C GLY A 61 -2.46 5.78 -2.91
N ILE A 62 -2.52 4.48 -3.13
CA ILE A 62 -1.61 3.74 -4.02
C ILE A 62 -2.41 3.10 -5.15
N PRO A 63 -1.82 2.91 -6.34
CA PRO A 63 -2.45 2.14 -7.40
C PRO A 63 -2.58 0.67 -6.98
N VAL A 64 -3.74 0.07 -7.20
CA VAL A 64 -3.98 -1.37 -7.04
C VAL A 64 -4.62 -1.93 -8.30
N PRO A 65 -4.32 -3.20 -8.67
CA PRO A 65 -4.78 -3.75 -9.94
C PRO A 65 -6.27 -4.06 -9.93
N VAL A 66 -6.90 -3.88 -11.09
CA VAL A 66 -8.27 -4.30 -11.43
C VAL A 66 -8.18 -5.14 -12.70
N VAL A 67 -8.84 -6.30 -12.71
CA VAL A 67 -8.78 -7.26 -13.82
C VAL A 67 -10.03 -7.15 -14.69
N ASP A 68 -9.83 -6.94 -15.99
CA ASP A 68 -10.84 -7.13 -17.01
C ASP A 68 -10.91 -8.62 -17.40
N PHE A 69 -11.90 -9.33 -16.83
CA PHE A 69 -12.12 -10.75 -17.08
C PHE A 69 -12.54 -11.08 -18.51
N LYS A 70 -12.93 -10.09 -19.34
CA LYS A 70 -13.21 -10.33 -20.77
C LYS A 70 -11.93 -10.51 -21.57
N LYS A 71 -10.82 -9.92 -21.13
CA LYS A 71 -9.49 -10.01 -21.76
C LYS A 71 -8.59 -11.02 -21.09
N CYS A 72 -8.78 -11.28 -19.80
CA CYS A 72 -7.90 -12.14 -19.02
C CYS A 72 -7.94 -13.60 -19.51
N THR A 73 -6.80 -14.12 -19.94
CA THR A 73 -6.61 -15.52 -20.33
C THR A 73 -6.25 -16.44 -19.15
N TYR A 74 -6.14 -15.90 -17.93
CA TYR A 74 -5.71 -16.61 -16.72
C TYR A 74 -4.29 -17.21 -16.85
N CYS A 75 -3.41 -16.53 -17.59
CA CYS A 75 -2.05 -17.02 -17.89
C CYS A 75 -1.09 -17.06 -16.69
N GLY A 76 -1.39 -16.38 -15.58
CA GLY A 76 -0.57 -16.44 -14.36
C GLY A 76 0.57 -15.42 -14.26
N LYS A 77 0.99 -14.79 -15.37
CA LYS A 77 2.16 -13.87 -15.38
C LYS A 77 2.10 -12.73 -14.35
N CYS A 78 0.91 -12.21 -14.05
CA CYS A 78 0.71 -11.18 -13.04
C CYS A 78 0.97 -11.69 -11.60
N ALA A 79 0.67 -12.96 -11.32
CA ALA A 79 0.97 -13.60 -10.05
C ALA A 79 2.47 -13.93 -9.96
N GLU A 80 3.09 -14.41 -11.04
CA GLU A 80 4.51 -14.76 -11.09
C GLU A 80 5.44 -13.59 -10.77
N ILE A 81 5.13 -12.38 -11.25
CA ILE A 81 5.94 -11.18 -10.97
C ILE A 81 5.64 -10.56 -9.60
N CYS A 82 4.56 -10.97 -8.93
CA CYS A 82 4.13 -10.30 -7.71
C CYS A 82 5.02 -10.69 -6.51
N ALA A 83 6.03 -9.86 -6.23
CA ALA A 83 6.94 -10.05 -5.10
C ALA A 83 6.25 -10.12 -3.72
N TYR A 84 5.02 -9.61 -3.64
CA TYR A 84 4.21 -9.52 -2.42
C TYR A 84 3.10 -10.56 -2.35
N ASN A 85 2.99 -11.45 -3.35
CA ASN A 85 1.91 -12.46 -3.44
C ASN A 85 0.49 -11.85 -3.36
N ALA A 86 0.33 -10.60 -3.82
CA ALA A 86 -0.94 -9.88 -3.82
C ALA A 86 -1.91 -10.35 -4.92
N ILE A 87 -1.49 -11.22 -5.83
CA ILE A 87 -2.30 -11.74 -6.93
C ILE A 87 -2.16 -13.27 -6.99
N ALA A 88 -3.29 -13.98 -7.04
CA ALA A 88 -3.34 -15.42 -7.25
C ALA A 88 -4.25 -15.77 -8.42
N VAL A 89 -3.81 -16.69 -9.29
CA VAL A 89 -4.63 -17.19 -10.41
C VAL A 89 -5.06 -18.62 -10.10
N VAL A 90 -6.38 -18.81 -9.99
CA VAL A 90 -6.99 -20.11 -9.70
C VAL A 90 -7.42 -20.74 -11.01
N ASN A 91 -6.88 -21.93 -11.31
CA ASN A 91 -7.29 -22.76 -12.44
C ASN A 91 -8.04 -24.00 -11.94
N PRO A 92 -9.07 -24.49 -12.66
CA PRO A 92 -9.73 -25.74 -12.33
C PRO A 92 -8.69 -26.85 -12.32
N VAL A 93 -8.44 -27.41 -11.14
CA VAL A 93 -7.66 -28.63 -11.00
C VAL A 93 -8.61 -29.79 -11.25
N GLY A 94 -8.39 -30.54 -12.33
CA GLY A 94 -9.07 -31.82 -12.51
C GLY A 94 -8.55 -32.79 -11.45
N TYR A 95 -9.40 -33.25 -10.55
CA TYR A 95 -9.06 -34.35 -9.65
C TYR A 95 -9.39 -35.68 -10.34
N THR A 96 -8.41 -36.55 -10.50
CA THR A 96 -8.62 -37.95 -10.89
C THR A 96 -9.02 -38.75 -9.65
N GLN A 97 -10.30 -39.08 -9.51
CA GLN A 97 -10.72 -40.10 -8.55
C GLN A 97 -10.30 -41.48 -9.06
N THR A 98 -9.34 -42.13 -8.40
CA THR A 98 -9.09 -43.55 -8.56
C THR A 98 -10.13 -44.34 -7.76
N LYS A 99 -11.17 -44.85 -8.44
CA LYS A 99 -12.03 -45.87 -7.83
C LYS A 99 -11.26 -47.19 -7.82
N ARG A 100 -10.80 -47.64 -6.65
CA ARG A 100 -10.27 -49.00 -6.45
C ARG A 100 -11.45 -49.97 -6.31
N ASN A 101 -11.68 -50.78 -7.33
CA ASN A 101 -12.35 -52.07 -7.16
C ASN A 101 -11.27 -53.17 -7.16
N THR A 102 -11.46 -54.23 -6.36
CA THR A 102 -10.50 -55.32 -6.12
C THR A 102 -10.03 -56.07 -7.37
N THR A 103 -10.61 -55.78 -8.54
CA THR A 103 -10.34 -56.48 -9.79
C THR A 103 -9.92 -55.58 -10.97
N ASN A 104 -10.09 -54.25 -10.95
CA ASN A 104 -9.67 -53.33 -12.03
C ASN A 104 -9.60 -51.84 -11.59
N ILE A 105 -8.74 -51.03 -12.25
CA ILE A 105 -8.68 -49.56 -12.10
C ILE A 105 -9.49 -48.93 -13.25
N GLU A 106 -10.69 -48.42 -12.97
CA GLU A 106 -11.46 -47.62 -13.92
C GLU A 106 -11.24 -46.13 -13.63
N THR A 107 -10.55 -45.42 -14.54
CA THR A 107 -10.43 -43.95 -14.47
C THR A 107 -11.59 -43.31 -15.22
N SER A 108 -12.66 -42.98 -14.51
CA SER A 108 -13.76 -42.17 -15.04
C SER A 108 -13.68 -40.74 -14.49
N PRO A 109 -13.71 -39.69 -15.34
CA PRO A 109 -13.78 -38.31 -14.87
C PRO A 109 -15.18 -38.02 -14.30
N THR A 110 -15.35 -38.13 -12.99
CA THR A 110 -16.59 -37.72 -12.32
C THR A 110 -16.62 -36.21 -12.13
N SER A 111 -17.52 -35.54 -12.85
CA SER A 111 -17.75 -34.09 -12.88
C SER A 111 -18.70 -33.63 -11.77
N THR A 112 -18.22 -33.26 -10.58
CA THR A 112 -19.12 -32.68 -9.55
C THR A 112 -18.60 -31.49 -8.74
N ASN A 113 -17.45 -30.89 -9.04
CA ASN A 113 -17.11 -29.55 -8.51
C ASN A 113 -16.19 -28.80 -9.48
N GLN A 114 -16.77 -28.12 -10.48
CA GLN A 114 -16.02 -27.27 -11.41
C GLN A 114 -15.64 -25.96 -10.73
N VAL A 115 -14.43 -25.89 -10.15
CA VAL A 115 -13.84 -24.62 -9.72
C VAL A 115 -13.67 -23.73 -10.96
N LYS A 116 -14.39 -22.61 -11.02
CA LYS A 116 -14.27 -21.64 -12.13
C LYS A 116 -12.89 -20.97 -12.09
N ARG A 117 -12.29 -20.74 -13.27
CA ARG A 117 -11.07 -19.93 -13.37
C ARG A 117 -11.31 -18.56 -12.76
N ASN A 118 -10.37 -18.08 -11.96
CA ASN A 118 -10.47 -16.76 -11.33
C ASN A 118 -9.10 -16.12 -11.12
N VAL A 119 -9.08 -14.80 -10.96
CA VAL A 119 -7.92 -14.04 -10.48
C VAL A 119 -8.34 -13.37 -9.17
N LEU A 120 -7.63 -13.68 -8.10
CA LEU A 120 -7.82 -13.11 -6.77
C LEU A 120 -6.78 -12.01 -6.56
N ILE A 121 -7.23 -10.85 -6.10
CA ILE A 121 -6.39 -9.69 -5.78
C ILE A 121 -6.55 -9.41 -4.29
N PHE A 122 -5.44 -9.42 -3.57
CA PHE A 122 -5.35 -9.06 -2.16
C PHE A 122 -4.78 -7.64 -2.10
N SER A 123 -5.68 -6.65 -2.19
CA SER A 123 -5.29 -5.23 -2.29
C SER A 123 -4.48 -4.76 -1.10
N GLU A 124 -4.66 -5.38 0.07
CA GLU A 124 -3.95 -5.09 1.32
C GLU A 124 -2.46 -5.47 1.24
N LEU A 125 -2.11 -6.49 0.45
CA LEU A 125 -0.72 -6.93 0.23
C LEU A 125 -0.06 -6.18 -0.94
N CYS A 126 -0.84 -5.49 -1.75
CA CYS A 126 -0.34 -4.78 -2.92
C CYS A 126 0.40 -3.50 -2.51
N HIS A 127 1.62 -3.34 -3.02
CA HIS A 127 2.48 -2.16 -2.80
C HIS A 127 2.46 -1.16 -3.98
N GLY A 128 1.55 -1.34 -4.94
CA GLY A 128 1.36 -0.40 -6.06
C GLY A 128 2.55 -0.23 -6.99
N CYS A 129 3.38 -1.27 -7.17
CA CYS A 129 4.54 -1.21 -8.06
C CYS A 129 4.20 -1.23 -9.57
N GLY A 130 2.96 -1.59 -9.93
CA GLY A 130 2.47 -1.64 -11.31
C GLY A 130 3.04 -2.74 -12.22
N GLY A 131 3.88 -3.64 -11.69
CA GLY A 131 4.50 -4.71 -12.49
C GLY A 131 3.50 -5.66 -13.17
N CYS A 132 2.36 -5.93 -12.51
CA CYS A 132 1.31 -6.78 -13.07
C CYS A 132 0.60 -6.15 -14.29
N THR A 133 0.37 -4.83 -14.26
CA THR A 133 -0.16 -4.03 -15.37
C THR A 133 0.82 -4.06 -16.54
N LEU A 134 2.09 -3.78 -16.27
CA LEU A 134 3.14 -3.70 -17.29
C LEU A 134 3.39 -5.03 -18.03
N LEU A 135 3.31 -6.16 -17.33
CA LEU A 135 3.60 -7.48 -17.90
C LEU A 135 2.38 -8.23 -18.44
N CYS A 136 1.17 -7.69 -18.30
CA CYS A 136 -0.03 -8.38 -18.76
C CYS A 136 -0.06 -8.44 -20.30
N PRO A 137 0.08 -9.63 -20.93
CA PRO A 137 0.15 -9.72 -22.39
C PRO A 137 -1.17 -9.33 -23.07
N GLU A 138 -2.29 -9.51 -22.37
CA GLU A 138 -3.63 -9.21 -22.86
C GLU A 138 -4.09 -7.77 -22.57
N ASN A 139 -3.25 -6.97 -21.90
CA ASN A 139 -3.65 -5.67 -21.33
C ASN A 139 -4.96 -5.78 -20.53
N ALA A 140 -5.11 -6.87 -19.77
CA ALA A 140 -6.29 -7.20 -18.99
C ALA A 140 -6.23 -6.63 -17.56
N ILE A 141 -5.15 -5.97 -17.17
CA ILE A 141 -5.00 -5.35 -15.85
C ILE A 141 -4.92 -3.85 -16.05
N SER A 142 -5.72 -3.11 -15.30
CA SER A 142 -5.63 -1.66 -15.13
C SER A 142 -5.44 -1.33 -13.64
N GLU A 143 -5.18 -0.07 -13.31
CA GLU A 143 -4.99 0.37 -11.92
C GLU A 143 -6.13 1.27 -11.46
N THR A 144 -6.49 1.14 -10.19
CA THR A 144 -7.38 2.07 -9.49
C THR A 144 -6.70 2.56 -8.22
N ASN A 145 -7.06 3.75 -7.74
CA ASN A 145 -6.46 4.32 -6.54
C ASN A 145 -7.13 3.73 -5.29
N ARG A 146 -6.35 3.05 -4.44
CA ARG A 146 -6.77 2.61 -3.11
C ARG A 146 -6.23 3.60 -2.08
N GLU A 147 -7.13 4.24 -1.34
CA GLU A 147 -6.73 5.09 -0.22
C GLU A 147 -6.01 4.27 0.87
N ILE A 148 -4.85 4.76 1.29
CA ILE A 148 -4.04 4.16 2.38
C ILE A 148 -3.96 5.05 3.62
N GLY A 149 -4.43 6.29 3.50
CA GLY A 149 -4.39 7.26 4.58
C GLY A 149 -4.71 8.66 4.09
N ILE A 150 -4.41 9.62 4.96
CA ILE A 150 -4.57 11.04 4.71
C ILE A 150 -3.29 11.79 5.03
N MET A 151 -3.10 12.92 4.38
CA MET A 151 -2.14 13.94 4.79
C MET A 151 -2.93 15.11 5.38
N GLN A 152 -2.55 15.57 6.57
CA GLN A 152 -3.18 16.74 7.17
C GLN A 152 -2.20 17.89 7.20
N ILE A 153 -2.69 19.07 6.83
CA ILE A 153 -1.92 20.32 6.78
C ILE A 153 -2.59 21.31 7.73
N GLY A 154 -1.78 21.99 8.54
CA GLY A 154 -2.25 22.93 9.54
C GLY A 154 -1.18 23.91 9.97
N LYS A 155 -1.52 24.75 10.95
CA LYS A 155 -0.59 25.73 11.50
C LYS A 155 -0.53 25.69 13.03
N ALA A 156 0.68 25.79 13.56
CA ALA A 156 1.00 25.99 14.96
C ALA A 156 1.73 27.33 15.10
N GLY A 157 0.97 28.42 15.34
CA GLY A 157 1.54 29.77 15.30
C GLY A 157 2.04 30.11 13.89
N THR A 158 3.34 30.37 13.77
CA THR A 158 4.02 30.67 12.49
C THR A 158 4.57 29.44 11.77
N ILE A 159 4.45 28.25 12.37
CA ILE A 159 4.92 26.99 11.80
C ILE A 159 3.78 26.35 11.00
N GLU A 160 3.99 26.14 9.70
CA GLU A 160 3.17 25.23 8.91
C GLU A 160 3.56 23.80 9.24
N PHE A 161 2.59 22.97 9.58
CA PHE A 161 2.79 21.59 9.99
C PHE A 161 2.07 20.65 9.04
N ILE A 162 2.77 19.61 8.61
CA ILE A 162 2.25 18.59 7.70
C ILE A 162 2.67 17.21 8.22
N HIS A 163 1.72 16.29 8.28
CA HIS A 163 1.97 14.89 8.63
C HIS A 163 1.07 13.92 7.86
N GLY A 164 1.51 12.67 7.77
CA GLY A 164 0.69 11.56 7.27
C GLY A 164 -0.04 10.86 8.42
N LYS A 165 -1.21 10.30 8.11
CA LYS A 165 -1.94 9.39 9.00
C LYS A 165 -2.48 8.23 8.15
N LEU A 166 -2.05 7.01 8.46
CA LEU A 166 -2.56 5.80 7.83
C LEU A 166 -4.00 5.50 8.30
N ASN A 167 -4.78 4.85 7.43
CA ASN A 167 -6.16 4.42 7.70
C ASN A 167 -6.25 3.23 8.67
#